data_AF-A0A2N3W6T5-F1
#
_entry.id   AF-A0A2N3W6T5-F1
#
_cell.length_a   1.000
_cell.length_b   1.000
_cell.length_c   1.000
_cell.angle_alpha   90.00
_cell.angle_beta   90.00
_cell.angle_gamma   90.00
#
_symmetry.space_group_name_H-M   'P 1'
#
loop_
_entity.id
_entity.type
_entity.pdbx_description
1 polymer ?
#
loop_
_entity_poly.entity_id
_entity_poly.type
_entity_poly.pdbx_seq_one_letter_code
_entity_poly.pdbx_strand_id
1 'polypeptide(L)'
;MSQPPSQQPPQEPIPGNPYAQPGGYGQPAPGGYGQPGPAQPGGYGQPGPAQPGGYGQPPGGTGYPPQPPYPGGYGPTTPSPYGQTPPTLPPGNGGQGPFRRKRVAIVAAVVAGLLAIGGGVYLASGDDGKPAKPAASAGDTAEPSASPSVDLGDGTGSGNGGASGGDGYNDGIKPGEARVWVRENETQLTSAGAMQYGPWRLGDIVARAMYKEVTGHAVADGAVKWSVALETPLCGAGHTPTAHGKLVVATLENNTKRAHCKYLQQIDLATGKVGWKVEVPQESAFDTTNEFRFAITGDTVAVGHSAYASGFSAVDGKKIFGTWKTNGCSPYTIGGGSRLVGVALCPSPAGSTKSQQLIEELDPATGKSKWNYKYPLGWTVGRVYSTDPLIVAAHNSDTKAWSITSFAPDGKVRWQVEPKFKVTGACDGFGDGSGDLHACTFSANDAATLYLGTAGSGGAVLGEPETNEVVAIDLATGKEKWRTKASRGRAMRPVAVEGGKAVVYIHPGTAPDNSAAAVATIAATGGAPQVVLQTPAAAAATERAFFLTPRMAWSDGRFFLLNGRVLSPTPQRKDRTLLSFGK
;
A
#
# COMPACT_ATOMS: atom_id res chain seq x y z
N MET A 1 -18.76 76.52 18.89
CA MET A 1 -19.42 75.79 19.99
C MET A 1 -19.08 74.33 19.80
N SER A 2 -18.61 73.64 20.83
CA SER A 2 -17.92 72.34 20.70
C SER A 2 -18.45 71.32 21.71
N GLN A 3 -18.16 70.03 21.47
CA GLN A 3 -18.84 68.87 22.08
C GLN A 3 -18.76 68.79 23.61
N PRO A 4 -19.82 68.28 24.29
CA PRO A 4 -19.73 67.68 25.62
C PRO A 4 -19.24 66.21 25.55
N PRO A 5 -18.62 65.67 26.63
CA PRO A 5 -18.06 64.32 26.66
C PRO A 5 -19.06 63.21 27.04
N SER A 6 -18.66 61.96 26.80
CA SER A 6 -19.38 60.72 27.15
C SER A 6 -19.17 60.27 28.61
N GLN A 7 -20.04 59.38 29.11
CA GLN A 7 -19.95 58.77 30.45
C GLN A 7 -19.74 57.26 30.41
N GLN A 8 -19.13 56.72 31.48
CA GLN A 8 -19.01 55.30 31.81
C GLN A 8 -19.56 55.02 33.23
N PRO A 9 -20.15 53.83 33.45
CA PRO A 9 -20.23 53.17 34.76
C PRO A 9 -19.41 51.83 34.74
N PRO A 10 -19.23 51.08 35.85
CA PRO A 10 -17.91 50.98 36.49
C PRO A 10 -17.20 49.62 36.34
N GLN A 11 -15.95 49.54 36.82
CA GLN A 11 -15.15 48.31 36.91
C GLN A 11 -15.12 47.74 38.35
N GLU A 12 -14.97 46.43 38.47
CA GLU A 12 -14.67 45.72 39.73
C GLU A 12 -13.31 44.98 39.65
N PRO A 13 -12.66 44.65 40.78
CA PRO A 13 -11.20 44.40 40.83
C PRO A 13 -10.75 42.93 40.71
N ILE A 14 -9.47 42.76 40.35
CA ILE A 14 -8.79 41.46 40.17
C ILE A 14 -7.92 41.12 41.40
N PRO A 15 -8.03 39.93 42.02
CA PRO A 15 -7.09 39.44 43.04
C PRO A 15 -5.85 38.75 42.44
N GLY A 16 -4.69 38.84 43.12
CA GLY A 16 -3.41 38.24 42.70
C GLY A 16 -2.90 37.10 43.58
N ASN A 17 -1.99 36.29 43.02
CA ASN A 17 -1.31 35.15 43.65
C ASN A 17 -0.17 35.59 44.60
N PRO A 18 0.06 34.93 45.76
CA PRO A 18 1.32 34.15 45.90
C PRO A 18 1.34 33.01 46.97
N TYR A 19 2.15 31.96 46.81
CA TYR A 19 2.65 31.12 47.92
C TYR A 19 3.98 30.39 47.62
N ALA A 20 4.81 30.17 48.66
CA ALA A 20 6.02 29.35 48.66
C ALA A 20 6.35 28.82 50.09
N GLN A 21 6.95 27.62 50.18
CA GLN A 21 7.76 26.96 51.26
C GLN A 21 7.57 27.38 52.75
N PRO A 22 7.47 26.42 53.71
CA PRO A 22 8.48 25.36 53.94
C PRO A 22 7.89 23.95 54.18
N GLY A 23 8.69 22.97 54.62
CA GLY A 23 8.26 21.56 54.81
C GLY A 23 8.81 20.84 56.06
N GLY A 24 8.52 19.54 56.21
CA GLY A 24 9.12 18.67 57.25
C GLY A 24 8.40 17.33 57.53
N TYR A 25 9.18 16.35 58.00
CA TYR A 25 8.83 15.17 58.84
C TYR A 25 8.02 13.97 58.30
N GLY A 26 8.62 12.77 58.45
CA GLY A 26 7.96 11.62 59.12
C GLY A 26 7.40 10.45 58.29
N GLN A 27 7.97 9.24 58.46
CA GLN A 27 7.31 7.95 58.14
C GLN A 27 7.37 6.99 59.35
N PRO A 28 6.32 6.19 59.61
CA PRO A 28 6.34 5.09 60.60
C PRO A 28 6.57 3.69 59.97
N ALA A 29 7.07 2.74 60.78
CA ALA A 29 7.24 1.30 60.45
C ALA A 29 6.36 0.42 61.40
N PRO A 30 6.11 -0.88 61.11
CA PRO A 30 7.06 -2.00 61.34
C PRO A 30 7.01 -3.09 60.22
N GLY A 31 7.72 -4.24 60.25
CA GLY A 31 8.81 -4.72 61.13
C GLY A 31 8.74 -6.23 61.49
N GLY A 32 9.80 -7.01 61.22
CA GLY A 32 9.96 -8.45 61.56
C GLY A 32 9.71 -9.42 60.38
N TYR A 33 10.36 -10.60 60.25
CA TYR A 33 11.43 -11.28 61.01
C TYR A 33 12.21 -12.27 60.09
N GLY A 34 13.48 -12.61 60.39
CA GLY A 34 14.14 -13.85 59.89
C GLY A 34 15.53 -13.74 59.19
N GLN A 35 16.36 -14.78 59.37
CA GLN A 35 17.65 -15.09 58.71
C GLN A 35 17.70 -16.64 58.46
N PRO A 36 18.69 -17.31 57.79
CA PRO A 36 20.09 -16.91 57.49
C PRO A 36 20.54 -17.10 56.00
N GLY A 37 21.86 -17.04 55.71
CA GLY A 37 22.49 -17.12 54.36
C GLY A 37 22.75 -18.54 53.81
N PRO A 38 23.73 -18.80 52.89
CA PRO A 38 25.12 -18.28 52.95
C PRO A 38 25.91 -18.00 51.63
N ALA A 39 27.18 -17.57 51.81
CA ALA A 39 28.40 -17.85 51.01
C ALA A 39 28.72 -17.16 49.65
N GLN A 40 29.91 -16.54 49.58
CA GLN A 40 30.74 -16.30 48.38
C GLN A 40 32.25 -16.33 48.77
N PRO A 41 33.19 -16.80 47.91
CA PRO A 41 34.66 -16.67 48.10
C PRO A 41 35.31 -15.58 47.23
N GLY A 42 36.57 -15.16 47.55
CA GLY A 42 37.33 -14.16 46.75
C GLY A 42 38.83 -14.03 47.10
N GLY A 43 39.54 -13.09 46.42
CA GLY A 43 41.00 -12.85 46.49
C GLY A 43 41.82 -13.74 45.52
N TYR A 44 42.99 -13.37 44.96
CA TYR A 44 43.88 -12.18 44.99
C TYR A 44 44.56 -12.05 43.58
N GLY A 45 45.55 -11.21 43.21
CA GLY A 45 46.47 -10.25 43.86
C GLY A 45 47.31 -9.48 42.80
N GLN A 46 48.54 -9.02 43.08
CA GLN A 46 49.45 -8.36 42.10
C GLN A 46 50.96 -8.57 42.43
N PRO A 47 51.90 -8.38 41.47
CA PRO A 47 52.84 -7.23 41.56
C PRO A 47 53.34 -6.64 40.20
N GLY A 48 54.06 -5.50 40.25
CA GLY A 48 54.92 -4.91 39.17
C GLY A 48 56.40 -4.79 39.62
N PRO A 49 57.23 -3.78 39.23
CA PRO A 49 57.12 -2.72 38.19
C PRO A 49 58.43 -2.49 37.35
N ALA A 50 58.48 -1.52 36.41
CA ALA A 50 59.73 -0.92 35.87
C ALA A 50 59.53 0.42 35.08
N GLN A 51 60.48 1.38 35.17
CA GLN A 51 60.65 2.56 34.29
C GLN A 51 62.09 3.12 34.39
N PRO A 52 62.60 3.94 33.42
CA PRO A 52 62.73 5.40 33.63
C PRO A 52 62.57 6.30 32.36
N GLY A 53 62.53 7.63 32.54
CA GLY A 53 62.18 8.68 31.53
C GLY A 53 63.18 8.97 30.38
N GLY A 54 63.13 10.09 29.63
CA GLY A 54 62.19 11.24 29.60
C GLY A 54 62.88 12.62 29.41
N TYR A 55 62.43 13.48 28.47
CA TYR A 55 62.78 14.93 28.33
C TYR A 55 61.85 15.67 27.33
N GLY A 56 61.51 16.96 27.60
CA GLY A 56 61.11 17.96 26.57
C GLY A 56 59.63 18.44 26.48
N GLN A 57 59.44 19.76 26.58
CA GLN A 57 58.25 20.56 26.18
C GLN A 57 58.76 21.96 25.71
N PRO A 58 58.00 22.89 25.03
CA PRO A 58 56.59 23.29 25.25
C PRO A 58 55.80 23.53 23.90
N PRO A 59 54.83 24.47 23.74
CA PRO A 59 53.44 24.39 24.26
C PRO A 59 52.30 24.66 23.21
N GLY A 60 51.09 24.12 23.49
CA GLY A 60 49.82 24.91 23.46
C GLY A 60 48.92 25.01 22.20
N GLY A 61 47.75 24.36 22.25
CA GLY A 61 46.43 25.04 22.07
C GLY A 61 45.65 25.01 20.75
N THR A 62 44.43 24.41 20.78
CA THR A 62 43.28 24.57 19.82
C THR A 62 43.51 24.20 18.33
N GLY A 63 42.51 23.94 17.47
CA GLY A 63 41.03 23.91 17.57
C GLY A 63 40.40 23.26 16.32
N TYR A 64 39.07 23.24 16.18
CA TYR A 64 38.36 22.58 15.05
C TYR A 64 38.57 23.27 13.68
N PRO A 65 38.55 22.53 12.54
CA PRO A 65 38.64 23.10 11.19
C PRO A 65 37.30 23.71 10.70
N PRO A 66 37.31 24.88 10.00
CA PRO A 66 36.10 25.59 9.56
C PRO A 66 35.63 25.26 8.12
N GLN A 67 34.41 25.68 7.77
CA GLN A 67 33.88 25.69 6.40
C GLN A 67 34.24 26.98 5.63
N PRO A 68 34.29 26.94 4.28
CA PRO A 68 34.58 28.12 3.44
C PRO A 68 33.41 29.11 3.32
N PRO A 69 33.67 30.42 3.10
CA PRO A 69 32.67 31.49 3.18
C PRO A 69 31.98 31.84 1.85
N TYR A 70 30.86 32.57 1.95
CA TYR A 70 30.05 33.11 0.85
C TYR A 70 30.16 34.65 0.80
N PRO A 71 30.30 35.32 -0.36
CA PRO A 71 30.37 36.78 -0.44
C PRO A 71 28.99 37.45 -0.51
N GLY A 72 28.78 38.51 0.30
CA GLY A 72 27.83 39.59 0.01
C GLY A 72 28.59 40.85 -0.45
N GLY A 73 27.95 41.96 -0.85
CA GLY A 73 26.52 42.30 -0.92
C GLY A 73 26.36 43.83 -0.80
N TYR A 74 25.33 44.45 -1.39
CA TYR A 74 25.07 45.91 -1.26
C TYR A 74 23.58 46.28 -1.25
N GLY A 75 23.29 47.47 -0.73
CA GLY A 75 21.97 47.95 -0.30
C GLY A 75 21.14 48.75 -1.32
N PRO A 76 20.06 49.44 -0.86
CA PRO A 76 18.85 49.64 -1.67
C PRO A 76 18.63 51.07 -2.21
N THR A 77 17.81 51.17 -3.26
CA THR A 77 17.17 52.41 -3.75
C THR A 77 15.72 52.17 -4.19
N THR A 78 14.91 53.22 -4.20
CA THR A 78 13.45 53.23 -4.46
C THR A 78 13.08 53.82 -5.84
N PRO A 79 11.83 53.64 -6.33
CA PRO A 79 11.59 53.53 -7.79
C PRO A 79 10.99 54.76 -8.48
N SER A 80 11.16 54.82 -9.81
CA SER A 80 10.30 55.57 -10.75
C SER A 80 10.43 55.03 -12.19
N PRO A 81 9.49 55.34 -13.12
CA PRO A 81 9.04 54.32 -14.08
C PRO A 81 9.28 54.63 -15.56
N TYR A 82 9.34 53.57 -16.39
CA TYR A 82 8.85 53.54 -17.77
C TYR A 82 8.36 52.13 -18.11
N GLY A 83 7.36 52.01 -18.99
CA GLY A 83 6.82 50.72 -19.45
C GLY A 83 6.64 50.71 -20.98
N GLN A 84 6.63 49.52 -21.58
CA GLN A 84 6.30 49.29 -22.99
C GLN A 84 5.49 48.00 -23.20
N THR A 85 4.95 47.85 -24.40
CA THR A 85 3.83 46.98 -24.80
C THR A 85 4.26 45.63 -25.41
N PRO A 86 3.33 44.64 -25.51
CA PRO A 86 3.64 43.30 -26.02
C PRO A 86 3.88 43.24 -27.55
N PRO A 87 4.64 42.24 -28.05
CA PRO A 87 4.97 42.11 -29.47
C PRO A 87 3.80 41.63 -30.33
N THR A 88 3.73 42.14 -31.55
CA THR A 88 2.69 41.84 -32.57
C THR A 88 3.19 40.92 -33.68
N LEU A 89 2.25 40.27 -34.38
CA LEU A 89 2.52 39.45 -35.56
C LEU A 89 2.90 40.31 -36.78
N PRO A 90 3.80 39.85 -37.67
CA PRO A 90 4.12 40.54 -38.93
C PRO A 90 3.02 40.36 -39.99
N PRO A 91 2.82 41.32 -40.92
CA PRO A 91 1.80 41.22 -41.97
C PRO A 91 2.24 40.35 -43.15
N GLY A 92 1.26 39.73 -43.83
CA GLY A 92 1.49 39.05 -45.12
C GLY A 92 1.26 39.96 -46.33
N ASN A 93 1.81 39.56 -47.49
CA ASN A 93 1.50 40.16 -48.79
C ASN A 93 1.18 39.05 -49.81
N GLY A 94 0.23 39.27 -50.72
CA GLY A 94 -0.50 38.18 -51.40
C GLY A 94 -0.13 37.91 -52.87
N GLY A 95 -0.58 36.75 -53.37
CA GLY A 95 -0.45 36.35 -54.77
C GLY A 95 -1.43 35.25 -55.21
N GLN A 96 -2.51 35.67 -55.87
CA GLN A 96 -3.35 34.98 -56.89
C GLN A 96 -3.75 33.48 -56.72
N GLY A 97 -5.06 33.18 -56.88
CA GLY A 97 -5.62 31.81 -56.86
C GLY A 97 -5.73 31.18 -58.27
N PRO A 98 -6.85 30.53 -58.68
CA PRO A 98 -8.08 30.24 -57.92
C PRO A 98 -8.80 28.90 -58.28
N PHE A 99 -9.07 27.99 -57.33
CA PHE A 99 -10.03 26.88 -57.55
C PHE A 99 -11.06 26.69 -56.42
N ARG A 100 -12.18 26.03 -56.78
CA ARG A 100 -13.50 26.26 -56.16
C ARG A 100 -13.89 25.29 -55.05
N ARG A 101 -14.76 25.79 -54.16
CA ARG A 101 -15.59 25.02 -53.21
C ARG A 101 -16.13 23.69 -53.80
N LYS A 102 -16.20 22.67 -52.95
CA LYS A 102 -17.45 21.93 -52.67
C LYS A 102 -17.40 21.38 -51.24
N ARG A 103 -18.53 21.49 -50.52
CA ARG A 103 -18.80 20.69 -49.31
C ARG A 103 -19.63 19.48 -49.75
N VAL A 104 -19.33 18.30 -49.22
CA VAL A 104 -20.27 17.17 -49.16
C VAL A 104 -20.14 16.58 -47.77
N ALA A 105 -21.27 16.37 -47.09
CA ALA A 105 -21.33 15.59 -45.87
C ALA A 105 -21.85 14.19 -46.22
N ILE A 106 -21.26 13.15 -45.64
CA ILE A 106 -21.81 11.79 -45.68
C ILE A 106 -21.86 11.28 -44.26
N VAL A 107 -23.08 11.05 -43.77
CA VAL A 107 -23.34 10.20 -42.61
C VAL A 107 -23.61 8.80 -43.18
N ALA A 108 -22.85 7.82 -42.73
CA ALA A 108 -23.09 6.41 -43.04
C ALA A 108 -22.91 5.61 -41.74
N ALA A 109 -23.99 5.01 -41.25
CA ALA A 109 -23.97 4.12 -40.11
C ALA A 109 -23.80 2.67 -40.59
N VAL A 110 -23.05 1.87 -39.85
CA VAL A 110 -23.04 0.40 -39.96
C VAL A 110 -23.14 -0.18 -38.57
N VAL A 111 -24.08 -1.12 -38.38
CA VAL A 111 -24.37 -1.82 -37.13
C VAL A 111 -24.66 -3.29 -37.48
N ALA A 112 -24.32 -4.18 -36.54
CA ALA A 112 -24.57 -5.62 -36.51
C ALA A 112 -23.65 -6.53 -37.36
N GLY A 113 -23.40 -7.73 -36.81
CA GLY A 113 -22.56 -8.80 -37.37
C GLY A 113 -21.27 -9.02 -36.55
N LEU A 114 -21.13 -10.09 -35.76
CA LEU A 114 -22.04 -11.20 -35.45
C LEU A 114 -21.93 -11.62 -33.97
N LEU A 115 -23.04 -12.09 -33.39
CA LEU A 115 -23.06 -12.85 -32.14
C LEU A 115 -23.13 -14.36 -32.47
N ALA A 116 -22.05 -15.06 -32.16
CA ALA A 116 -21.98 -16.51 -31.93
C ALA A 116 -20.81 -16.74 -30.97
N ILE A 117 -20.82 -17.65 -30.00
CA ILE A 117 -21.59 -18.90 -29.87
C ILE A 117 -22.28 -18.94 -28.49
N GLY A 118 -23.51 -19.47 -28.40
CA GLY A 118 -24.15 -19.72 -27.11
C GLY A 118 -25.54 -20.36 -27.19
N GLY A 119 -25.67 -21.57 -26.64
CA GLY A 119 -26.95 -22.28 -26.43
C GLY A 119 -27.45 -23.12 -27.61
N GLY A 120 -27.75 -24.40 -27.35
CA GLY A 120 -28.29 -25.31 -28.36
C GLY A 120 -28.21 -26.78 -27.95
N VAL A 121 -29.14 -27.24 -27.09
CA VAL A 121 -29.29 -28.65 -26.72
C VAL A 121 -30.72 -29.10 -27.00
N TYR A 122 -30.86 -30.30 -27.58
CA TYR A 122 -31.87 -31.34 -27.29
C TYR A 122 -32.63 -31.92 -28.52
N LEU A 123 -32.79 -33.26 -28.51
CA LEU A 123 -33.53 -34.16 -29.43
C LEU A 123 -32.97 -34.27 -30.88
N ALA A 124 -33.10 -35.42 -31.57
CA ALA A 124 -33.99 -36.58 -31.34
C ALA A 124 -33.28 -37.96 -31.42
N SER A 125 -34.03 -39.03 -31.14
CA SER A 125 -33.55 -40.41 -30.93
C SER A 125 -33.49 -41.28 -32.21
N GLY A 126 -32.67 -42.33 -32.16
CA GLY A 126 -32.63 -43.48 -33.08
C GLY A 126 -31.82 -44.61 -32.42
N ASP A 127 -32.19 -45.87 -32.63
CA ASP A 127 -31.85 -46.98 -31.72
C ASP A 127 -31.01 -48.13 -32.35
N ASP A 128 -30.57 -49.05 -31.49
CA ASP A 128 -30.04 -50.41 -31.74
C ASP A 128 -28.69 -50.62 -32.48
N GLY A 129 -27.93 -51.63 -32.03
CA GLY A 129 -26.89 -52.32 -32.84
C GLY A 129 -25.47 -52.44 -32.26
N LYS A 130 -25.16 -53.58 -31.63
CA LYS A 130 -23.79 -54.09 -31.32
C LYS A 130 -23.69 -55.56 -31.79
N PRO A 131 -22.49 -56.18 -31.91
CA PRO A 131 -21.13 -55.64 -32.07
C PRO A 131 -20.30 -56.35 -33.20
N ALA A 132 -19.13 -55.80 -33.61
CA ALA A 132 -18.10 -56.57 -34.33
C ALA A 132 -16.67 -55.98 -34.22
N LYS A 133 -15.66 -56.86 -34.24
CA LYS A 133 -14.20 -56.65 -34.50
C LYS A 133 -13.68 -57.98 -35.09
N PRO A 134 -12.62 -58.05 -35.95
CA PRO A 134 -11.24 -57.72 -35.55
C PRO A 134 -10.31 -57.19 -36.69
N ALA A 135 -8.99 -57.13 -36.39
CA ALA A 135 -7.84 -57.30 -37.31
C ALA A 135 -7.37 -56.17 -38.29
N ALA A 136 -6.64 -55.20 -37.72
CA ALA A 136 -5.26 -54.78 -38.04
C ALA A 136 -4.62 -54.86 -39.46
N SER A 137 -4.03 -53.72 -39.89
CA SER A 137 -2.71 -53.58 -40.56
C SER A 137 -2.32 -52.08 -40.45
N ALA A 138 -1.35 -51.65 -39.62
CA ALA A 138 0.11 -51.64 -39.81
C ALA A 138 0.60 -50.59 -40.85
N GLY A 139 1.39 -49.61 -40.41
CA GLY A 139 1.93 -48.50 -41.22
C GLY A 139 2.50 -47.33 -40.39
N ASP A 140 3.83 -47.28 -40.30
CA ASP A 140 4.68 -46.30 -39.58
C ASP A 140 4.81 -44.93 -40.32
N THR A 141 5.31 -43.81 -39.78
CA THR A 141 5.54 -43.29 -38.40
C THR A 141 5.66 -41.75 -38.47
N ALA A 142 5.23 -41.01 -37.43
CA ALA A 142 5.70 -39.65 -37.11
C ALA A 142 5.24 -39.25 -35.69
N GLU A 143 6.16 -38.78 -34.84
CA GLU A 143 5.90 -38.56 -33.40
C GLU A 143 5.90 -37.08 -33.01
N PRO A 144 4.83 -36.60 -32.35
CA PRO A 144 4.90 -35.54 -31.36
C PRO A 144 4.67 -36.14 -29.96
N SER A 145 5.67 -36.03 -29.08
CA SER A 145 5.60 -36.61 -27.73
C SER A 145 4.42 -36.05 -26.93
N ALA A 146 3.61 -36.93 -26.34
CA ALA A 146 2.35 -36.55 -25.72
C ALA A 146 2.53 -35.79 -24.40
N SER A 147 1.70 -34.77 -24.17
CA SER A 147 1.51 -34.22 -22.82
C SER A 147 0.90 -35.30 -21.91
N PRO A 148 1.42 -35.53 -20.69
CA PRO A 148 0.84 -36.53 -19.79
C PRO A 148 -0.59 -36.14 -19.40
N SER A 149 -1.45 -37.15 -19.30
CA SER A 149 -2.84 -37.00 -18.85
C SER A 149 -2.91 -36.44 -17.43
N VAL A 150 -3.84 -35.51 -17.20
CA VAL A 150 -4.12 -34.97 -15.87
C VAL A 150 -4.67 -36.06 -14.95
N ASP A 151 -4.04 -36.25 -13.80
CA ASP A 151 -4.55 -37.09 -12.72
C ASP A 151 -5.45 -36.25 -11.80
N LEU A 152 -6.60 -36.81 -11.40
CA LEU A 152 -7.60 -36.13 -10.57
C LEU A 152 -7.40 -36.52 -9.10
N GLY A 153 -6.32 -35.99 -8.52
CA GLY A 153 -5.81 -36.36 -7.21
C GLY A 153 -6.82 -36.27 -6.06
N ASP A 154 -6.76 -37.27 -5.18
CA ASP A 154 -7.70 -37.60 -4.10
C ASP A 154 -7.54 -36.78 -2.81
N GLY A 155 -6.83 -35.65 -2.85
CA GLY A 155 -6.57 -34.80 -1.69
C GLY A 155 -5.37 -35.20 -0.83
N THR A 156 -4.60 -36.24 -1.20
CA THR A 156 -3.38 -36.68 -0.48
C THR A 156 -2.12 -35.80 -0.72
N GLY A 157 -2.29 -34.60 -1.29
CA GLY A 157 -1.21 -33.75 -1.81
C GLY A 157 0.01 -33.55 -0.90
N SER A 158 1.14 -34.10 -1.32
CA SER A 158 2.43 -33.97 -0.63
C SER A 158 3.02 -32.57 -0.82
N GLY A 159 3.10 -31.80 0.28
CA GLY A 159 3.45 -30.38 0.26
C GLY A 159 4.95 -30.10 0.03
N ASN A 160 5.43 -30.27 -1.20
CA ASN A 160 6.81 -30.00 -1.63
C ASN A 160 6.90 -28.93 -2.75
N GLY A 161 6.14 -27.84 -2.64
CA GLY A 161 6.04 -26.74 -3.61
C GLY A 161 7.21 -25.73 -3.65
N GLY A 162 8.40 -26.12 -3.19
CA GLY A 162 9.64 -25.34 -3.38
C GLY A 162 10.39 -24.91 -2.10
N ALA A 163 11.47 -25.65 -1.81
CA ALA A 163 12.67 -25.17 -1.12
C ALA A 163 12.57 -24.60 0.31
N SER A 164 11.95 -25.34 1.24
CA SER A 164 12.57 -25.63 2.56
C SER A 164 11.87 -26.79 3.29
N GLY A 165 12.29 -28.02 2.98
CA GLY A 165 11.76 -29.26 3.57
C GLY A 165 12.30 -29.58 4.97
N GLY A 166 12.23 -28.63 5.91
CA GLY A 166 12.76 -28.78 7.26
C GLY A 166 12.22 -27.83 8.33
N ASP A 167 11.28 -26.95 8.00
CA ASP A 167 10.76 -25.90 8.91
C ASP A 167 9.60 -26.34 9.81
N GLY A 168 9.09 -27.57 9.65
CA GLY A 168 8.04 -28.15 10.52
C GLY A 168 6.68 -27.44 10.56
N TYR A 169 6.41 -26.42 9.73
CA TYR A 169 5.20 -25.58 9.86
C TYR A 169 3.84 -26.30 9.60
N ASN A 170 3.85 -27.56 9.14
CA ASN A 170 2.67 -28.42 9.06
C ASN A 170 2.70 -29.59 10.07
N ASP A 171 3.66 -29.61 11.01
CA ASP A 171 3.82 -30.70 11.97
C ASP A 171 2.69 -30.68 13.01
N GLY A 172 2.19 -31.87 13.35
CA GLY A 172 1.07 -32.03 14.27
C GLY A 172 -0.26 -31.46 13.75
N ILE A 173 -0.40 -31.21 12.44
CA ILE A 173 -1.63 -30.73 11.82
C ILE A 173 -2.82 -31.64 12.13
N LYS A 174 -3.94 -31.03 12.51
CA LYS A 174 -5.16 -31.73 12.96
C LYS A 174 -6.26 -31.73 11.88
N PRO A 175 -7.22 -32.66 11.92
CA PRO A 175 -8.40 -32.60 11.07
C PRO A 175 -9.11 -31.25 11.18
N GLY A 176 -9.28 -30.57 10.04
CA GLY A 176 -9.89 -29.23 9.97
C GLY A 176 -8.91 -28.05 10.02
N GLU A 177 -7.63 -28.27 10.35
CA GLU A 177 -6.58 -27.26 10.16
C GLU A 177 -6.16 -27.20 8.68
N ALA A 178 -5.90 -26.01 8.16
CA ALA A 178 -5.53 -25.77 6.78
C ALA A 178 -4.02 -25.91 6.58
N ARG A 179 -3.59 -26.73 5.60
CA ARG A 179 -2.17 -26.87 5.25
C ARG A 179 -1.61 -25.53 4.77
N VAL A 180 -0.44 -25.17 5.29
CA VAL A 180 0.31 -23.97 4.92
C VAL A 180 1.34 -24.33 3.86
N TRP A 181 1.53 -23.48 2.86
CA TRP A 181 2.74 -23.44 2.05
C TRP A 181 3.43 -22.08 2.17
N VAL A 182 4.75 -22.07 2.02
CA VAL A 182 5.60 -20.88 2.19
C VAL A 182 6.68 -20.86 1.12
N ARG A 183 6.95 -19.68 0.56
CA ARG A 183 8.09 -19.40 -0.30
C ARG A 183 9.04 -18.42 0.38
N GLU A 184 10.30 -18.50 -0.02
CA GLU A 184 11.41 -17.73 0.54
C GLU A 184 11.98 -16.77 -0.51
N ASN A 185 12.87 -15.87 -0.10
CA ASN A 185 13.72 -15.15 -1.04
C ASN A 185 14.95 -16.00 -1.40
N GLU A 186 15.13 -16.24 -2.69
CA GLU A 186 16.26 -16.98 -3.26
C GLU A 186 17.15 -16.04 -4.11
N THR A 187 16.66 -14.83 -4.40
CA THR A 187 17.29 -13.83 -5.26
C THR A 187 18.19 -12.89 -4.45
N GLN A 188 19.44 -12.74 -4.87
CA GLN A 188 20.40 -11.82 -4.23
C GLN A 188 20.01 -10.35 -4.49
N LEU A 189 19.99 -9.56 -3.42
CA LEU A 189 19.52 -8.18 -3.37
C LEU A 189 20.63 -7.23 -2.92
N THR A 190 20.34 -5.92 -2.95
CA THR A 190 21.20 -4.92 -2.31
C THR A 190 21.19 -5.08 -0.78
N SER A 191 22.14 -4.43 -0.09
CA SER A 191 22.15 -4.39 1.38
C SER A 191 20.91 -3.71 2.00
N ALA A 192 20.12 -2.96 1.23
CA ALA A 192 18.83 -2.41 1.65
C ALA A 192 17.66 -3.40 1.45
N GLY A 193 17.92 -4.61 0.94
CA GLY A 193 16.89 -5.52 0.46
C GLY A 193 16.23 -5.02 -0.82
N ALA A 194 14.95 -5.36 -0.99
CA ALA A 194 14.07 -4.83 -2.03
C ALA A 194 12.61 -4.77 -1.55
N MET A 195 11.84 -3.87 -2.13
CA MET A 195 10.38 -3.87 -2.00
C MET A 195 9.78 -5.04 -2.82
N GLN A 196 8.67 -5.57 -2.33
CA GLN A 196 7.91 -6.64 -2.95
C GLN A 196 6.42 -6.26 -3.02
N TYR A 197 5.80 -6.56 -4.15
CA TYR A 197 4.45 -6.13 -4.54
C TYR A 197 3.55 -7.34 -4.85
N GLY A 198 2.23 -7.11 -4.81
CA GLY A 198 1.21 -8.16 -4.71
C GLY A 198 0.78 -8.38 -3.25
N PRO A 199 0.17 -9.54 -2.91
CA PRO A 199 -0.07 -10.67 -3.80
C PRO A 199 -1.28 -10.44 -4.71
N TRP A 200 -1.17 -10.77 -5.99
CA TRP A 200 -2.27 -10.67 -6.96
C TRP A 200 -2.73 -12.07 -7.37
N ARG A 201 -3.97 -12.46 -7.07
CA ARG A 201 -4.52 -13.75 -7.50
C ARG A 201 -5.32 -13.63 -8.79
N LEU A 202 -5.14 -14.60 -9.68
CA LEU A 202 -5.91 -14.82 -10.90
C LEU A 202 -6.05 -16.33 -11.13
N GLY A 203 -7.23 -16.89 -10.87
CA GLY A 203 -7.48 -18.33 -11.01
C GLY A 203 -6.61 -19.20 -10.08
N ASP A 204 -5.85 -20.12 -10.66
CA ASP A 204 -4.91 -20.99 -9.94
C ASP A 204 -3.51 -20.35 -9.72
N ILE A 205 -3.32 -19.08 -10.11
CA ILE A 205 -2.06 -18.35 -9.97
C ILE A 205 -2.18 -17.24 -8.91
N VAL A 206 -1.18 -17.15 -8.04
CA VAL A 206 -0.91 -15.97 -7.20
C VAL A 206 0.47 -15.40 -7.57
N ALA A 207 0.47 -14.16 -8.04
CA ALA A 207 1.66 -13.48 -8.53
C ALA A 207 2.21 -12.46 -7.51
N ARG A 208 3.53 -12.28 -7.57
CA ARG A 208 4.28 -11.25 -6.83
C ARG A 208 5.30 -10.59 -7.75
N ALA A 209 5.73 -9.38 -7.43
CA ALA A 209 6.83 -8.69 -8.11
C ALA A 209 7.87 -8.23 -7.07
N MET A 210 9.16 -8.47 -7.30
CA MET A 210 10.23 -8.18 -6.35
C MET A 210 11.54 -7.89 -7.09
N TYR A 211 12.26 -6.83 -6.70
CA TYR A 211 13.56 -6.47 -7.31
C TYR A 211 13.58 -6.49 -8.85
N LYS A 212 14.01 -7.59 -9.49
CA LYS A 212 14.12 -7.78 -10.94
C LYS A 212 13.25 -8.92 -11.49
N GLU A 213 12.26 -9.36 -10.73
CA GLU A 213 11.42 -10.51 -11.08
C GLU A 213 9.94 -10.22 -10.87
N VAL A 214 9.11 -10.79 -11.73
CA VAL A 214 7.68 -11.00 -11.47
C VAL A 214 7.42 -12.49 -11.61
N THR A 215 6.85 -13.11 -10.59
CA THR A 215 6.74 -14.58 -10.50
C THR A 215 5.31 -14.98 -10.18
N GLY A 216 4.75 -15.86 -11.00
CA GLY A 216 3.47 -16.52 -10.78
C GLY A 216 3.67 -17.84 -10.06
N HIS A 217 3.03 -17.99 -8.90
CA HIS A 217 3.03 -19.20 -8.09
C HIS A 217 1.69 -19.92 -8.19
N ALA A 218 1.70 -21.24 -8.18
CA ALA A 218 0.49 -22.04 -8.05
C ALA A 218 -0.17 -21.80 -6.68
N VAL A 219 -1.47 -21.54 -6.69
CA VAL A 219 -2.28 -21.24 -5.49
C VAL A 219 -2.35 -22.43 -4.53
N ALA A 220 -2.29 -23.66 -5.05
CA ALA A 220 -2.41 -24.89 -4.26
C ALA A 220 -1.21 -25.15 -3.34
N ASP A 221 0.02 -24.99 -3.84
CA ASP A 221 1.26 -25.46 -3.20
C ASP A 221 2.44 -24.45 -3.20
N GLY A 222 2.33 -23.32 -3.91
CA GLY A 222 3.40 -22.32 -4.03
C GLY A 222 4.44 -22.58 -5.13
N ALA A 223 4.30 -23.64 -5.93
CA ALA A 223 5.21 -23.99 -7.01
C ALA A 223 5.29 -22.89 -8.08
N VAL A 224 6.43 -22.69 -8.74
CA VAL A 224 6.55 -21.67 -9.79
C VAL A 224 5.83 -22.14 -11.05
N LYS A 225 4.83 -21.37 -11.50
CA LYS A 225 4.13 -21.58 -12.78
C LYS A 225 4.82 -20.82 -13.92
N TRP A 226 5.27 -19.60 -13.65
CA TRP A 226 6.05 -18.77 -14.59
C TRP A 226 6.90 -17.75 -13.82
N SER A 227 7.98 -17.26 -14.44
CA SER A 227 8.76 -16.13 -13.91
C SER A 227 9.27 -15.24 -15.06
N VAL A 228 9.23 -13.93 -14.84
CA VAL A 228 9.63 -12.88 -15.77
C VAL A 228 10.84 -12.16 -15.19
N ALA A 229 11.97 -12.21 -15.89
CA ALA A 229 13.14 -11.41 -15.55
C ALA A 229 13.02 -9.98 -16.12
N LEU A 230 13.45 -8.99 -15.33
CA LEU A 230 13.47 -7.57 -15.68
C LEU A 230 14.92 -7.07 -15.75
N GLU A 231 15.23 -6.28 -16.78
CA GLU A 231 16.58 -5.73 -17.04
C GLU A 231 17.09 -4.86 -15.88
N THR A 232 16.16 -4.10 -15.29
CA THR A 232 16.39 -3.09 -14.24
C THR A 232 15.43 -3.30 -13.06
N PRO A 233 15.78 -2.83 -11.86
CA PRO A 233 14.93 -3.03 -10.69
C PRO A 233 13.57 -2.34 -10.78
N LEU A 234 12.58 -2.91 -10.10
CA LEU A 234 11.26 -2.34 -9.87
C LEU A 234 11.35 -1.07 -9.02
N CYS A 235 10.52 -0.09 -9.39
CA CYS A 235 10.32 1.17 -8.68
C CYS A 235 8.82 1.53 -8.55
N GLY A 236 7.96 0.51 -8.56
CA GLY A 236 6.53 0.61 -8.34
C GLY A 236 5.76 -0.56 -8.99
N ALA A 237 4.57 -0.85 -8.47
CA ALA A 237 3.60 -1.74 -9.09
C ALA A 237 2.18 -1.29 -8.71
N GLY A 238 1.21 -1.49 -9.61
CA GLY A 238 -0.20 -1.15 -9.32
C GLY A 238 -0.76 -2.04 -8.21
N HIS A 239 -1.55 -1.47 -7.30
CA HIS A 239 -2.17 -2.24 -6.20
C HIS A 239 -3.07 -3.37 -6.74
N THR A 240 -3.85 -3.08 -7.78
CA THR A 240 -4.77 -4.02 -8.45
C THR A 240 -4.42 -4.10 -9.94
N PRO A 241 -4.42 -5.28 -10.58
CA PRO A 241 -4.33 -5.40 -12.04
C PRO A 241 -5.61 -4.90 -12.74
N THR A 242 -5.60 -4.83 -14.07
CA THR A 242 -6.85 -4.63 -14.83
C THR A 242 -7.80 -5.83 -14.67
N ALA A 243 -9.09 -5.62 -14.96
CA ALA A 243 -10.09 -6.70 -15.00
C ALA A 243 -9.73 -7.83 -15.99
N HIS A 244 -8.87 -7.56 -16.97
CA HIS A 244 -8.35 -8.52 -17.94
C HIS A 244 -7.02 -9.18 -17.52
N GLY A 245 -6.69 -9.14 -16.22
CA GLY A 245 -5.51 -9.81 -15.67
C GLY A 245 -4.17 -9.20 -16.09
N LYS A 246 -4.16 -7.95 -16.59
CA LYS A 246 -2.92 -7.25 -16.94
C LYS A 246 -2.38 -6.51 -15.72
N LEU A 247 -1.21 -6.91 -15.25
CA LEU A 247 -0.42 -6.12 -14.33
C LEU A 247 0.38 -5.08 -15.13
N VAL A 248 0.61 -3.91 -14.53
CA VAL A 248 1.66 -2.99 -14.98
C VAL A 248 2.61 -2.74 -13.81
N VAL A 249 3.91 -2.81 -14.09
CA VAL A 249 4.99 -2.53 -13.16
C VAL A 249 5.83 -1.35 -13.67
N ALA A 250 6.48 -0.62 -12.76
CA ALA A 250 7.43 0.41 -13.10
C ALA A 250 8.87 -0.07 -12.85
N THR A 251 9.81 0.21 -13.76
CA THR A 251 11.22 -0.11 -13.58
C THR A 251 12.14 1.10 -13.75
N LEU A 252 13.29 1.03 -13.08
CA LEU A 252 14.35 2.03 -13.15
C LEU A 252 14.93 2.10 -14.56
N GLU A 253 15.49 3.25 -14.93
CA GLU A 253 16.14 3.45 -16.22
C GLU A 253 17.42 2.59 -16.41
N ASN A 254 18.14 2.30 -15.32
CA ASN A 254 19.39 1.56 -15.32
C ASN A 254 19.64 0.90 -13.93
N ASN A 255 20.85 0.38 -13.71
CA ASN A 255 21.23 -0.39 -12.51
C ASN A 255 22.08 0.38 -11.48
N THR A 256 22.20 1.70 -11.59
CA THR A 256 23.00 2.52 -10.67
C THR A 256 22.22 2.94 -9.41
N LYS A 257 22.95 3.31 -8.34
CA LYS A 257 22.37 3.71 -7.03
C LYS A 257 21.52 4.99 -7.05
N ARG A 258 21.38 5.66 -8.19
CA ARG A 258 20.60 6.90 -8.38
C ARG A 258 19.78 6.88 -9.70
N ALA A 259 19.56 5.71 -10.28
CA ALA A 259 18.71 5.58 -11.46
C ALA A 259 17.31 6.13 -11.16
N HIS A 260 16.75 6.89 -12.11
CA HIS A 260 15.37 7.35 -12.03
C HIS A 260 14.38 6.23 -12.33
N CYS A 261 13.18 6.30 -11.75
CA CYS A 261 12.05 5.48 -12.18
C CYS A 261 11.59 6.01 -13.52
N LYS A 262 11.46 5.15 -14.53
CA LYS A 262 11.38 5.62 -15.93
C LYS A 262 10.46 4.83 -16.84
N TYR A 263 10.44 3.50 -16.74
CA TYR A 263 9.67 2.67 -17.68
C TYR A 263 8.43 2.09 -17.01
N LEU A 264 7.32 2.02 -17.75
CA LEU A 264 6.18 1.16 -17.45
C LEU A 264 6.24 -0.08 -18.33
N GLN A 265 5.94 -1.24 -17.75
CA GLN A 265 5.96 -2.55 -18.41
C GLN A 265 4.68 -3.32 -18.09
N GLN A 266 3.93 -3.72 -19.11
CA GLN A 266 2.78 -4.63 -18.96
C GLN A 266 3.26 -6.08 -18.81
N ILE A 267 2.61 -6.85 -17.94
CA ILE A 267 2.78 -8.30 -17.80
C ILE A 267 1.39 -8.95 -17.68
N ASP A 268 1.16 -10.03 -18.41
CA ASP A 268 -0.03 -10.87 -18.30
C ASP A 268 0.08 -11.80 -17.08
N LEU A 269 -0.86 -11.71 -16.12
CA LEU A 269 -0.81 -12.51 -14.89
C LEU A 269 -1.18 -13.99 -15.07
N ALA A 270 -1.91 -14.35 -16.12
CA ALA A 270 -2.30 -15.74 -16.37
C ALA A 270 -1.14 -16.55 -16.98
N THR A 271 -0.27 -15.89 -17.75
CA THR A 271 0.76 -16.56 -18.57
C THR A 271 2.19 -16.13 -18.28
N GLY A 272 2.39 -15.04 -17.52
CA GLY A 272 3.69 -14.38 -17.40
C GLY A 272 4.16 -13.70 -18.68
N LYS A 273 3.31 -13.55 -19.71
CA LYS A 273 3.73 -12.96 -20.98
C LYS A 273 4.02 -11.47 -20.82
N VAL A 274 5.24 -11.09 -21.19
CA VAL A 274 5.70 -9.70 -21.28
C VAL A 274 4.91 -8.98 -22.40
N GLY A 275 4.30 -7.85 -22.05
CA GLY A 275 3.57 -6.97 -22.96
C GLY A 275 4.41 -5.76 -23.39
N TRP A 276 3.74 -4.65 -23.68
CA TRP A 276 4.39 -3.38 -24.05
C TRP A 276 5.30 -2.83 -22.95
N LYS A 277 6.33 -2.08 -23.36
CA LYS A 277 7.22 -1.28 -22.51
C LYS A 277 7.22 0.15 -23.03
N VAL A 278 7.01 1.15 -22.17
CA VAL A 278 7.01 2.57 -22.56
C VAL A 278 7.78 3.42 -21.56
N GLU A 279 8.34 4.52 -22.05
CA GLU A 279 8.92 5.58 -21.23
C GLU A 279 7.84 6.50 -20.66
N VAL A 280 7.87 6.75 -19.36
CA VAL A 280 7.16 7.87 -18.74
C VAL A 280 7.97 9.13 -19.03
N PRO A 281 7.45 10.10 -19.81
CA PRO A 281 8.22 11.30 -20.14
C PRO A 281 8.48 12.13 -18.89
N GLN A 282 9.73 12.55 -18.69
CA GLN A 282 10.10 13.50 -17.64
C GLN A 282 9.36 14.83 -17.86
N GLU A 283 8.38 15.14 -17.01
CA GLU A 283 7.55 16.36 -17.17
C GLU A 283 8.21 17.61 -16.54
N SER A 284 9.39 17.48 -15.92
CA SER A 284 10.14 18.59 -15.32
C SER A 284 11.62 18.31 -15.12
N ALA A 285 12.47 19.34 -15.31
CA ALA A 285 13.90 19.26 -14.96
C ALA A 285 14.16 19.10 -13.44
N PHE A 286 13.15 19.33 -12.59
CA PHE A 286 13.19 19.08 -11.15
C PHE A 286 12.61 17.72 -10.75
N ASP A 287 12.07 16.96 -11.71
CA ASP A 287 11.66 15.58 -11.49
C ASP A 287 12.91 14.74 -11.19
N THR A 288 13.00 14.27 -9.95
CA THR A 288 14.11 13.46 -9.43
C THR A 288 13.63 12.05 -9.05
N THR A 289 12.47 11.64 -9.57
CA THR A 289 11.72 10.48 -9.09
C THR A 289 12.50 9.17 -9.21
N ASN A 290 12.60 8.46 -8.09
CA ASN A 290 13.15 7.10 -7.99
C ASN A 290 12.06 6.04 -7.67
N GLU A 291 10.81 6.44 -7.47
CA GLU A 291 9.66 5.55 -7.26
C GLU A 291 8.37 6.19 -7.82
N PHE A 292 7.64 5.47 -8.68
CA PHE A 292 6.34 5.94 -9.20
C PHE A 292 5.19 5.50 -8.27
N ARG A 293 4.39 6.46 -7.82
CA ARG A 293 3.03 6.19 -7.32
C ARG A 293 2.13 6.04 -8.53
N PHE A 294 1.40 4.92 -8.64
CA PHE A 294 0.46 4.76 -9.74
C PHE A 294 -0.76 3.91 -9.40
N ALA A 295 -1.85 4.26 -10.06
CA ALA A 295 -3.17 3.69 -9.94
C ALA A 295 -3.57 2.99 -11.24
N ILE A 296 -4.41 1.96 -11.13
CA ILE A 296 -5.10 1.36 -12.28
C ILE A 296 -6.61 1.52 -12.06
N THR A 297 -7.31 2.00 -13.08
CA THR A 297 -8.77 2.15 -13.11
C THR A 297 -9.27 1.86 -14.51
N GLY A 298 -10.06 0.78 -14.67
CA GLY A 298 -10.38 0.24 -16.00
C GLY A 298 -9.11 -0.05 -16.79
N ASP A 299 -9.08 0.37 -18.06
CA ASP A 299 -7.91 0.26 -18.94
C ASP A 299 -6.99 1.48 -18.88
N THR A 300 -6.90 2.18 -17.74
CA THR A 300 -5.97 3.30 -17.52
C THR A 300 -5.00 3.01 -16.40
N VAL A 301 -3.71 3.21 -16.67
CA VAL A 301 -2.64 3.35 -15.69
C VAL A 301 -2.36 4.84 -15.52
N ALA A 302 -2.58 5.38 -14.33
CA ALA A 302 -2.24 6.78 -14.03
C ALA A 302 -1.05 6.84 -13.07
N VAL A 303 0.06 7.43 -13.53
CA VAL A 303 1.24 7.74 -12.72
C VAL A 303 1.06 9.12 -12.10
N GLY A 304 1.28 9.23 -10.79
CA GLY A 304 1.25 10.49 -10.04
C GLY A 304 2.60 10.76 -9.36
N HIS A 305 2.97 12.02 -9.30
CA HIS A 305 4.11 12.55 -8.57
C HIS A 305 3.74 13.89 -7.93
N SER A 306 4.65 14.45 -7.11
CA SER A 306 4.52 15.82 -6.62
C SER A 306 4.55 16.82 -7.78
N ALA A 307 3.48 17.60 -7.93
CA ALA A 307 3.20 18.56 -8.98
C ALA A 307 3.00 18.02 -10.43
N TYR A 308 3.18 16.72 -10.69
CA TYR A 308 3.09 16.13 -12.04
C TYR A 308 2.33 14.81 -12.06
N ALA A 309 1.72 14.46 -13.19
CA ALA A 309 1.06 13.18 -13.40
C ALA A 309 0.87 12.84 -14.90
N SER A 310 0.60 11.58 -15.23
CA SER A 310 0.32 11.15 -16.61
C SER A 310 -0.54 9.89 -16.66
N GLY A 311 -1.43 9.82 -17.64
CA GLY A 311 -2.26 8.66 -17.92
C GLY A 311 -1.76 7.90 -19.13
N PHE A 312 -1.72 6.58 -19.03
CA PHE A 312 -1.34 5.65 -20.08
C PHE A 312 -2.43 4.59 -20.24
N SER A 313 -2.73 4.21 -21.47
CA SER A 313 -3.60 3.08 -21.77
C SER A 313 -2.96 1.78 -21.27
N ALA A 314 -3.70 1.00 -20.50
CA ALA A 314 -3.26 -0.31 -20.01
C ALA A 314 -3.14 -1.34 -21.14
N VAL A 315 -3.81 -1.10 -22.29
CA VAL A 315 -3.87 -2.02 -23.44
C VAL A 315 -2.59 -1.98 -24.26
N ASP A 316 -2.14 -0.79 -24.65
CA ASP A 316 -1.04 -0.55 -25.61
C ASP A 316 0.10 0.33 -25.06
N GLY A 317 0.00 0.83 -23.82
CA GLY A 317 0.99 1.70 -23.18
C GLY A 317 0.96 3.15 -23.66
N LYS A 318 0.06 3.50 -24.59
CA LYS A 318 0.02 4.85 -25.17
C LYS A 318 -0.37 5.89 -24.13
N LYS A 319 0.38 6.99 -24.03
CA LYS A 319 0.01 8.14 -23.20
C LYS A 319 -1.30 8.76 -23.71
N ILE A 320 -2.30 8.84 -22.83
CA ILE A 320 -3.65 9.37 -23.10
C ILE A 320 -3.86 10.77 -22.49
N PHE A 321 -3.20 11.09 -21.38
CA PHE A 321 -3.16 12.45 -20.80
C PHE A 321 -1.85 12.74 -20.05
N GLY A 322 -1.54 14.02 -19.85
CA GLY A 322 -0.44 14.51 -19.00
C GLY A 322 -0.96 15.25 -17.76
N THR A 323 -0.10 16.04 -17.11
CA THR A 323 -0.43 16.75 -15.86
C THR A 323 -1.72 17.59 -15.98
N TRP A 324 -2.72 17.26 -15.17
CA TRP A 324 -3.90 18.12 -14.95
C TRP A 324 -3.64 19.15 -13.84
N LYS A 325 -4.49 20.17 -13.76
CA LYS A 325 -4.54 21.11 -12.64
C LYS A 325 -5.98 21.45 -12.30
N THR A 326 -6.28 21.48 -11.00
CA THR A 326 -7.65 21.67 -10.49
C THR A 326 -7.65 22.84 -9.52
N ASN A 327 -8.40 23.91 -9.83
CA ASN A 327 -8.53 25.11 -8.98
C ASN A 327 -7.18 25.72 -8.53
N GLY A 328 -6.18 25.69 -9.40
CA GLY A 328 -4.81 26.17 -9.14
C GLY A 328 -3.92 25.21 -8.33
N CYS A 329 -4.48 24.11 -7.84
CA CYS A 329 -3.77 23.04 -7.15
C CYS A 329 -3.12 22.09 -8.19
N SER A 330 -1.95 21.57 -7.86
CA SER A 330 -1.19 20.63 -8.72
C SER A 330 -1.23 19.21 -8.12
N PRO A 331 -1.11 18.14 -8.93
CA PRO A 331 -1.14 16.76 -8.43
C PRO A 331 -0.14 16.52 -7.30
N TYR A 332 -0.42 15.55 -6.43
CA TYR A 332 0.48 15.16 -5.33
C TYR A 332 0.62 13.64 -5.22
N THR A 333 -0.51 12.92 -5.26
CA THR A 333 -0.54 11.45 -5.35
C THR A 333 -1.87 10.99 -5.97
N ILE A 334 -1.98 9.69 -6.29
CA ILE A 334 -3.12 9.09 -7.00
C ILE A 334 -3.47 7.71 -6.44
N GLY A 335 -4.77 7.40 -6.45
CA GLY A 335 -5.34 6.10 -6.05
C GLY A 335 -6.30 5.57 -7.12
N GLY A 336 -6.56 4.25 -7.07
CA GLY A 336 -7.29 3.53 -8.12
C GLY A 336 -8.24 2.44 -7.62
N GLY A 337 -8.57 1.51 -8.51
CA GLY A 337 -9.63 0.52 -8.36
C GLY A 337 -10.83 0.88 -9.23
N SER A 338 -12.03 0.91 -8.65
CA SER A 338 -13.28 1.27 -9.35
C SER A 338 -13.36 2.74 -9.78
N ARG A 339 -12.68 3.64 -9.05
CA ARG A 339 -12.56 5.06 -9.38
C ARG A 339 -11.09 5.47 -9.42
N LEU A 340 -10.77 6.43 -10.28
CA LEU A 340 -9.48 7.09 -10.30
C LEU A 340 -9.56 8.32 -9.40
N VAL A 341 -8.71 8.40 -8.38
CA VAL A 341 -8.81 9.42 -7.31
C VAL A 341 -7.50 10.19 -7.20
N GLY A 342 -7.54 11.48 -7.50
CA GLY A 342 -6.41 12.38 -7.31
C GLY A 342 -6.41 13.00 -5.92
N VAL A 343 -5.22 13.19 -5.34
CA VAL A 343 -4.99 14.18 -4.29
C VAL A 343 -4.03 15.23 -4.85
N ALA A 344 -4.40 16.50 -4.71
CA ALA A 344 -3.65 17.63 -5.24
C ALA A 344 -3.27 18.64 -4.14
N LEU A 345 -2.04 19.12 -4.19
CA LEU A 345 -1.52 20.15 -3.29
C LEU A 345 -1.87 21.54 -3.84
N CYS A 346 -2.58 22.33 -3.03
CA CYS A 346 -2.95 23.70 -3.35
C CYS A 346 -1.88 24.69 -2.85
N PRO A 347 -1.67 25.83 -3.55
CA PRO A 347 -0.85 26.91 -3.05
C PRO A 347 -1.31 27.37 -1.66
N SER A 348 -0.37 27.48 -0.72
CA SER A 348 -0.64 28.05 0.60
C SER A 348 -1.07 29.52 0.49
N PRO A 349 -2.03 29.99 1.31
CA PRO A 349 -2.36 31.41 1.41
C PRO A 349 -1.14 32.25 1.78
N ALA A 350 -1.06 33.49 1.31
CA ALA A 350 0.05 34.40 1.59
C ALA A 350 0.27 34.55 3.11
N GLY A 351 1.52 34.42 3.56
CA GLY A 351 1.88 34.43 4.97
C GLY A 351 1.61 33.12 5.74
N SER A 352 1.08 32.07 5.10
CA SER A 352 0.86 30.77 5.73
C SER A 352 1.95 29.75 5.35
N THR A 353 2.46 29.05 6.36
CA THR A 353 3.33 27.87 6.20
C THR A 353 2.54 26.56 6.05
N LYS A 354 1.20 26.60 6.17
CA LYS A 354 0.36 25.40 6.18
C LYS A 354 0.07 24.92 4.76
N SER A 355 0.10 23.61 4.55
CA SER A 355 -0.43 22.98 3.34
C SER A 355 -1.95 23.07 3.29
N GLN A 356 -2.49 23.01 2.07
CA GLN A 356 -3.91 22.74 1.84
C GLN A 356 -4.02 21.76 0.68
N GLN A 357 -4.85 20.73 0.82
CA GLN A 357 -5.07 19.74 -0.24
C GLN A 357 -6.52 19.74 -0.71
N LEU A 358 -6.72 19.25 -1.93
CA LEU A 358 -8.02 18.77 -2.40
C LEU A 358 -7.93 17.28 -2.74
N ILE A 359 -9.07 16.60 -2.68
CA ILE A 359 -9.30 15.29 -3.28
C ILE A 359 -10.25 15.46 -4.46
N GLU A 360 -10.09 14.64 -5.49
CA GLU A 360 -10.90 14.68 -6.70
C GLU A 360 -11.11 13.29 -7.31
N GLU A 361 -12.29 13.05 -7.89
CA GLU A 361 -12.46 11.93 -8.82
C GLU A 361 -12.07 12.39 -10.22
N LEU A 362 -11.19 11.62 -10.85
CA LEU A 362 -10.71 11.87 -12.20
C LEU A 362 -11.52 11.06 -13.22
N ASP A 363 -11.68 11.63 -14.39
CA ASP A 363 -12.03 10.90 -15.60
C ASP A 363 -10.82 10.08 -16.08
N PRO A 364 -10.89 8.74 -16.11
CA PRO A 364 -9.73 7.92 -16.45
C PRO A 364 -9.34 8.02 -17.93
N ALA A 365 -10.21 8.46 -18.84
CA ALA A 365 -9.84 8.63 -20.25
C ALA A 365 -9.07 9.93 -20.51
N THR A 366 -9.29 10.98 -19.70
CA THR A 366 -8.81 12.34 -19.97
C THR A 366 -8.03 13.01 -18.85
N GLY A 367 -7.95 12.41 -17.66
CA GLY A 367 -7.26 12.95 -16.49
C GLY A 367 -7.95 14.19 -15.87
N LYS A 368 -9.18 14.51 -16.28
CA LYS A 368 -9.89 15.71 -15.82
C LYS A 368 -10.64 15.46 -14.52
N SER A 369 -10.62 16.45 -13.63
CA SER A 369 -11.49 16.52 -12.44
C SER A 369 -12.97 16.45 -12.87
N LYS A 370 -13.69 15.40 -12.44
CA LYS A 370 -15.16 15.31 -12.54
C LYS A 370 -15.81 16.17 -11.46
N TRP A 371 -15.27 16.04 -10.25
CA TRP A 371 -15.63 16.79 -9.06
C TRP A 371 -14.40 16.86 -8.16
N ASN A 372 -14.30 17.89 -7.31
CA ASN A 372 -13.26 18.00 -6.29
C ASN A 372 -13.81 18.56 -4.97
N TYR A 373 -13.18 18.15 -3.87
CA TYR A 373 -13.45 18.66 -2.53
C TYR A 373 -12.14 19.17 -1.91
N LYS A 374 -12.11 20.46 -1.59
CA LYS A 374 -10.95 21.15 -1.03
C LYS A 374 -11.04 21.19 0.50
N TYR A 375 -10.11 20.53 1.17
CA TYR A 375 -10.08 20.45 2.63
C TYR A 375 -9.70 21.81 3.27
N PRO A 376 -10.03 22.05 4.55
CA PRO A 376 -9.57 23.24 5.27
C PRO A 376 -8.03 23.30 5.37
N LEU A 377 -7.50 24.50 5.63
CA LEU A 377 -6.06 24.74 5.74
C LEU A 377 -5.43 23.91 6.89
N GLY A 378 -4.29 23.28 6.64
CA GLY A 378 -3.60 22.38 7.59
C GLY A 378 -4.11 20.94 7.61
N TRP A 379 -5.07 20.56 6.77
CA TRP A 379 -5.49 19.17 6.58
C TRP A 379 -4.78 18.53 5.37
N THR A 380 -4.33 17.29 5.58
CA THR A 380 -3.67 16.42 4.59
C THR A 380 -4.50 15.16 4.41
N VAL A 381 -4.75 14.77 3.16
CA VAL A 381 -5.39 13.51 2.78
C VAL A 381 -4.31 12.43 2.71
N GLY A 382 -4.33 11.50 3.67
CA GLY A 382 -3.30 10.47 3.76
C GLY A 382 -3.70 9.11 3.19
N ARG A 383 -4.99 8.75 3.22
CA ARG A 383 -5.47 7.40 2.83
C ARG A 383 -6.82 7.40 2.13
N VAL A 384 -6.99 6.44 1.24
CA VAL A 384 -8.28 6.04 0.66
C VAL A 384 -8.54 4.60 1.11
N TYR A 385 -9.53 4.40 1.99
CA TYR A 385 -9.91 3.05 2.45
C TYR A 385 -10.70 2.28 1.40
N SER A 386 -11.40 2.99 0.51
CA SER A 386 -12.15 2.40 -0.58
C SER A 386 -12.40 3.41 -1.68
N THR A 387 -12.43 2.96 -2.93
CA THR A 387 -12.81 3.78 -4.09
C THR A 387 -14.28 3.61 -4.50
N ASP A 388 -15.02 2.61 -4.00
CA ASP A 388 -16.49 2.62 -4.11
C ASP A 388 -17.19 1.90 -2.91
N PRO A 389 -18.03 2.62 -2.14
CA PRO A 389 -18.15 4.07 -2.10
C PRO A 389 -16.81 4.72 -1.72
N LEU A 390 -16.54 5.95 -2.15
CA LEU A 390 -15.29 6.62 -1.82
C LEU A 390 -15.25 6.98 -0.31
N ILE A 391 -14.26 6.43 0.40
CA ILE A 391 -14.02 6.67 1.83
C ILE A 391 -12.54 7.01 2.06
N VAL A 392 -12.31 8.07 2.82
CA VAL A 392 -11.02 8.79 2.88
C VAL A 392 -10.66 9.10 4.33
N ALA A 393 -9.39 8.95 4.70
CA ALA A 393 -8.86 9.45 5.97
C ALA A 393 -7.93 10.64 5.74
N ALA A 394 -8.17 11.71 6.51
CA ALA A 394 -7.39 12.94 6.48
C ALA A 394 -7.00 13.36 7.90
N HIS A 395 -5.79 13.90 8.07
CA HIS A 395 -5.22 14.30 9.35
C HIS A 395 -4.91 15.81 9.37
N ASN A 396 -4.98 16.42 10.56
CA ASN A 396 -4.57 17.81 10.79
C ASN A 396 -3.33 17.85 11.70
N SER A 397 -2.21 18.32 11.14
CA SER A 397 -0.90 18.30 11.81
C SER A 397 -0.82 19.11 13.10
N ASP A 398 -1.69 20.11 13.24
CA ASP A 398 -1.56 21.14 14.26
C ASP A 398 -2.45 20.80 15.47
N THR A 399 -3.70 20.40 15.21
CA THR A 399 -4.65 19.97 16.25
C THR A 399 -4.46 18.52 16.66
N LYS A 400 -3.70 17.72 15.88
CA LYS A 400 -3.58 16.26 15.98
C LYS A 400 -4.90 15.51 15.78
N ALA A 401 -5.92 16.20 15.25
CA ALA A 401 -7.19 15.62 14.89
C ALA A 401 -7.07 14.75 13.62
N TRP A 402 -7.97 13.79 13.49
CA TRP A 402 -8.12 13.01 12.26
C TRP A 402 -9.60 12.86 11.90
N SER A 403 -9.90 12.60 10.63
CA SER A 403 -11.27 12.42 10.19
C SER A 403 -11.42 11.37 9.11
N ILE A 404 -12.51 10.62 9.18
CA ILE A 404 -13.00 9.77 8.10
C ILE A 404 -14.09 10.55 7.37
N THR A 405 -13.98 10.63 6.04
CA THR A 405 -14.93 11.30 5.14
C THR A 405 -15.48 10.28 4.16
N SER A 406 -16.81 10.24 3.97
CA SER A 406 -17.43 9.49 2.85
C SER A 406 -18.05 10.45 1.85
N PHE A 407 -17.84 10.17 0.57
CA PHE A 407 -18.31 10.97 -0.55
C PHE A 407 -19.46 10.30 -1.30
N ALA A 408 -20.40 11.11 -1.78
CA ALA A 408 -21.38 10.71 -2.78
C ALA A 408 -20.74 10.69 -4.18
N PRO A 409 -21.35 10.02 -5.18
CA PRO A 409 -20.78 9.91 -6.53
C PRO A 409 -20.60 11.25 -7.28
N ASP A 410 -21.19 12.34 -6.78
CA ASP A 410 -21.08 13.70 -7.31
C ASP A 410 -20.07 14.58 -6.52
N GLY A 411 -19.31 13.98 -5.60
CA GLY A 411 -18.31 14.67 -4.79
C GLY A 411 -18.83 15.37 -3.54
N LYS A 412 -20.14 15.35 -3.27
CA LYS A 412 -20.66 15.88 -2.00
C LYS A 412 -20.23 14.98 -0.84
N VAL A 413 -19.78 15.59 0.26
CA VAL A 413 -19.57 14.86 1.52
C VAL A 413 -20.93 14.34 2.02
N ARG A 414 -21.04 13.02 2.22
CA ARG A 414 -22.20 12.39 2.87
C ARG A 414 -22.17 12.62 4.38
N TRP A 415 -20.98 12.40 4.95
CA TRP A 415 -20.64 12.66 6.34
C TRP A 415 -19.12 12.77 6.47
N GLN A 416 -18.69 13.50 7.49
CA GLN A 416 -17.32 13.55 7.96
C GLN A 416 -17.35 13.45 9.49
N VAL A 417 -16.52 12.58 10.07
CA VAL A 417 -16.45 12.36 11.52
C VAL A 417 -15.01 12.26 11.98
N GLU A 418 -14.73 12.76 13.19
CA GLU A 418 -13.54 12.39 13.97
C GLU A 418 -13.89 11.17 14.83
N PRO A 419 -13.29 9.99 14.59
CA PRO A 419 -13.61 8.79 15.37
C PRO A 419 -13.07 8.85 16.79
N LYS A 420 -13.86 8.37 17.76
CA LYS A 420 -13.49 8.35 19.19
C LYS A 420 -12.46 7.27 19.56
N PHE A 421 -12.12 6.40 18.62
CA PHE A 421 -11.08 5.38 18.76
C PHE A 421 -9.85 5.77 17.93
N LYS A 422 -8.70 5.14 18.21
CA LYS A 422 -7.48 5.32 17.41
C LYS A 422 -7.29 4.13 16.46
N VAL A 423 -6.68 4.39 15.31
CA VAL A 423 -6.13 3.39 14.38
C VAL A 423 -4.61 3.54 14.32
N THR A 424 -3.88 2.66 13.63
CA THR A 424 -2.44 2.83 13.42
C THR A 424 -2.16 4.05 12.53
N GLY A 425 -0.97 4.66 12.63
CA GLY A 425 -0.60 5.83 11.81
C GLY A 425 -0.55 5.54 10.29
N ALA A 426 -0.47 4.25 9.93
CA ALA A 426 -0.67 3.79 8.55
C ALA A 426 -2.13 3.94 8.06
N CYS A 427 -3.08 4.30 8.92
CA CYS A 427 -4.51 4.36 8.63
C CYS A 427 -5.22 5.65 9.07
N ASP A 428 -4.69 6.44 10.00
CA ASP A 428 -5.35 7.67 10.52
C ASP A 428 -5.31 8.88 9.55
N GLY A 429 -4.59 8.76 8.43
CA GLY A 429 -4.41 9.83 7.45
C GLY A 429 -3.21 10.74 7.71
N PHE A 430 -2.45 10.54 8.79
CA PHE A 430 -1.09 11.11 8.92
C PHE A 430 -0.15 10.43 7.92
N GLY A 431 -0.25 9.10 7.83
CA GLY A 431 0.46 8.28 6.87
C GLY A 431 1.87 7.87 7.31
N ASP A 432 2.56 7.19 6.40
CA ASP A 432 3.87 6.56 6.55
C ASP A 432 4.99 7.30 5.80
N GLY A 433 4.71 8.52 5.32
CA GLY A 433 5.61 9.30 4.48
C GLY A 433 5.74 8.82 3.03
N SER A 434 5.15 7.68 2.65
CA SER A 434 5.26 7.14 1.29
C SER A 434 4.47 7.95 0.25
N GLY A 435 3.33 8.51 0.66
CA GLY A 435 2.33 9.08 -0.25
C GLY A 435 1.44 8.04 -0.96
N ASP A 436 1.56 6.75 -0.65
CA ASP A 436 0.64 5.71 -1.14
C ASP A 436 -0.72 5.81 -0.39
N LEU A 437 -1.78 6.13 -1.13
CA LEU A 437 -3.14 6.25 -0.58
C LEU A 437 -3.71 4.90 -0.11
N HIS A 438 -3.21 3.78 -0.63
CA HIS A 438 -3.68 2.42 -0.32
C HIS A 438 -2.87 1.74 0.79
N ALA A 439 -1.90 2.41 1.40
CA ALA A 439 -1.04 1.83 2.42
C ALA A 439 -1.72 1.61 3.80
N CYS A 440 -2.99 1.98 3.96
CA CYS A 440 -3.80 1.48 5.08
C CYS A 440 -4.27 0.06 4.75
N THR A 441 -3.71 -0.92 5.46
CA THR A 441 -4.00 -2.34 5.20
C THR A 441 -4.85 -3.02 6.29
N PHE A 442 -5.35 -2.22 7.26
CA PHE A 442 -6.23 -2.64 8.36
C PHE A 442 -7.71 -2.29 8.09
N SER A 443 -8.08 -2.18 6.82
CA SER A 443 -9.40 -1.76 6.36
C SER A 443 -9.98 -2.72 5.32
N ALA A 444 -11.26 -3.04 5.45
CA ALA A 444 -12.07 -3.68 4.41
C ALA A 444 -13.50 -3.09 4.45
N ASN A 445 -14.22 -3.05 3.33
CA ASN A 445 -15.59 -2.52 3.30
C ASN A 445 -16.51 -3.28 2.36
N ASP A 446 -17.81 -3.12 2.60
CA ASP A 446 -18.87 -3.33 1.63
C ASP A 446 -19.53 -1.97 1.29
N ALA A 447 -20.65 -1.98 0.57
CA ALA A 447 -21.36 -0.75 0.19
C ALA A 447 -22.04 -0.01 1.36
N ALA A 448 -22.21 -0.66 2.51
CA ALA A 448 -22.95 -0.16 3.68
C ALA A 448 -22.12 -0.11 4.98
N THR A 449 -20.99 -0.82 5.05
CA THR A 449 -20.15 -0.91 6.25
C THR A 449 -18.66 -0.86 5.91
N LEU A 450 -17.91 -0.04 6.64
CA LEU A 450 -16.44 -0.07 6.69
C LEU A 450 -15.99 -0.76 7.98
N TYR A 451 -15.03 -1.67 7.88
CA TYR A 451 -14.42 -2.39 8.99
C TYR A 451 -12.98 -1.92 9.16
N LEU A 452 -12.61 -1.40 10.34
CA LEU A 452 -11.26 -0.93 10.68
C LEU A 452 -10.70 -1.67 11.89
N GLY A 453 -9.43 -2.05 11.84
CA GLY A 453 -8.66 -2.44 13.02
C GLY A 453 -8.22 -1.22 13.85
N THR A 454 -8.35 -1.26 15.17
CA THR A 454 -7.87 -0.20 16.06
C THR A 454 -6.34 -0.25 16.24
N ALA A 455 -5.78 0.84 16.79
CA ALA A 455 -4.36 1.01 17.09
C ALA A 455 -3.78 -0.03 18.06
N GLY A 456 -4.65 -0.69 18.82
CA GLY A 456 -4.28 -1.82 19.67
C GLY A 456 -3.38 -1.51 20.87
N SER A 457 -2.80 -2.57 21.43
CA SER A 457 -1.75 -2.52 22.46
C SER A 457 -1.01 -3.86 22.54
N GLY A 458 0.05 -3.93 23.36
CA GLY A 458 0.93 -5.10 23.53
C GLY A 458 2.24 -4.97 22.75
N GLY A 459 2.89 -6.09 22.46
CA GLY A 459 4.08 -6.16 21.63
C GLY A 459 3.80 -5.94 20.13
N ALA A 460 4.85 -6.08 19.32
CA ALA A 460 4.74 -6.05 17.86
C ALA A 460 4.67 -7.47 17.29
N VAL A 461 3.55 -7.81 16.65
CA VAL A 461 3.30 -9.07 15.95
C VAL A 461 3.01 -8.75 14.49
N LEU A 462 3.82 -9.27 13.56
CA LEU A 462 3.83 -8.84 12.15
C LEU A 462 4.17 -7.35 11.94
N GLY A 463 4.90 -6.73 12.88
CA GLY A 463 5.21 -5.30 12.86
C GLY A 463 4.06 -4.40 13.34
N GLU A 464 2.98 -5.00 13.81
CA GLU A 464 1.68 -4.40 14.11
C GLU A 464 1.27 -4.77 15.57
N PRO A 465 0.26 -4.13 16.19
CA PRO A 465 -0.09 -4.42 17.59
C PRO A 465 -0.47 -5.89 17.81
N GLU A 466 -0.05 -6.44 18.95
CA GLU A 466 -0.36 -7.81 19.41
C GLU A 466 -1.85 -8.02 19.74
N THR A 467 -2.52 -6.98 20.23
CA THR A 467 -3.96 -6.97 20.59
C THR A 467 -4.67 -5.80 19.92
N ASN A 468 -5.90 -5.96 19.44
CA ASN A 468 -6.72 -4.84 18.96
C ASN A 468 -8.24 -5.14 19.03
N GLU A 469 -9.04 -4.25 18.44
CA GLU A 469 -10.45 -4.47 18.16
C GLU A 469 -10.73 -4.22 16.66
N VAL A 470 -11.74 -4.88 16.10
CA VAL A 470 -12.31 -4.50 14.80
C VAL A 470 -13.60 -3.72 15.04
N VAL A 471 -13.69 -2.54 14.42
CA VAL A 471 -14.81 -1.61 14.52
C VAL A 471 -15.56 -1.57 13.20
N ALA A 472 -16.89 -1.66 13.24
CA ALA A 472 -17.75 -1.47 12.08
C ALA A 472 -18.33 -0.04 12.08
N ILE A 473 -18.13 0.69 10.99
CA ILE A 473 -18.68 2.03 10.75
C ILE A 473 -19.79 1.93 9.71
N ASP A 474 -20.94 2.51 10.01
CA ASP A 474 -22.06 2.66 9.10
C ASP A 474 -21.79 3.70 8.01
N LEU A 475 -21.89 3.31 6.74
CA LEU A 475 -21.55 4.18 5.61
C LEU A 475 -22.68 5.15 5.20
N ALA A 476 -23.88 5.03 5.79
CA ALA A 476 -24.92 6.04 5.63
C ALA A 476 -24.75 7.21 6.63
N THR A 477 -24.19 6.95 7.82
CA THR A 477 -24.17 7.91 8.94
C THR A 477 -22.80 8.25 9.54
N GLY A 478 -21.75 7.52 9.19
CA GLY A 478 -20.40 7.66 9.77
C GLY A 478 -20.27 7.17 11.22
N LYS A 479 -21.31 6.53 11.77
CA LYS A 479 -21.35 6.11 13.18
C LYS A 479 -20.82 4.70 13.35
N GLU A 480 -20.20 4.44 14.50
CA GLU A 480 -19.88 3.08 14.94
C GLU A 480 -21.17 2.27 15.15
N LYS A 481 -21.26 1.10 14.49
CA LYS A 481 -22.35 0.12 14.63
C LYS A 481 -22.08 -0.81 15.81
N TRP A 482 -20.84 -1.27 15.90
CA TRP A 482 -20.34 -2.22 16.91
C TRP A 482 -18.82 -2.31 16.85
N ARG A 483 -18.22 -2.92 17.87
CA ARG A 483 -16.82 -3.36 17.90
C ARG A 483 -16.70 -4.78 18.46
N THR A 484 -15.70 -5.50 17.99
CA THR A 484 -15.44 -6.91 18.35
C THR A 484 -13.96 -7.12 18.69
N LYS A 485 -13.69 -7.93 19.73
CA LYS A 485 -12.37 -8.44 20.10
C LYS A 485 -12.22 -9.91 19.70
N ALA A 486 -10.99 -10.38 19.49
CA ALA A 486 -10.72 -11.82 19.49
C ALA A 486 -10.92 -12.39 20.90
N SER A 487 -11.40 -13.63 21.00
CA SER A 487 -11.67 -14.31 22.28
C SER A 487 -10.45 -14.54 23.16
N ARG A 488 -9.23 -14.47 22.60
CA ARG A 488 -7.94 -14.52 23.32
C ARG A 488 -7.15 -13.20 23.25
N GLY A 489 -7.82 -12.07 23.03
CA GLY A 489 -7.20 -10.75 22.97
C GLY A 489 -6.33 -10.44 21.74
N ARG A 490 -5.92 -11.46 20.96
CA ARG A 490 -5.09 -11.31 19.75
C ARG A 490 -5.64 -10.29 18.75
N ALA A 491 -4.76 -9.56 18.08
CA ALA A 491 -5.13 -8.63 17.04
C ALA A 491 -5.79 -9.30 15.84
N MET A 492 -6.71 -8.58 15.23
CA MET A 492 -7.48 -8.94 14.05
C MET A 492 -7.35 -7.86 12.99
N ARG A 493 -7.11 -8.27 11.76
CA ARG A 493 -6.97 -7.39 10.60
C ARG A 493 -8.08 -7.67 9.58
N PRO A 494 -8.97 -6.72 9.28
CA PRO A 494 -9.90 -6.83 8.16
C PRO A 494 -9.14 -7.02 6.85
N VAL A 495 -9.57 -7.97 6.02
CA VAL A 495 -8.92 -8.28 4.73
C VAL A 495 -9.88 -8.40 3.55
N ALA A 496 -11.16 -8.65 3.80
CA ALA A 496 -12.22 -8.65 2.78
C ALA A 496 -13.60 -8.54 3.44
N VAL A 497 -14.66 -8.47 2.63
CA VAL A 497 -16.04 -8.73 3.04
C VAL A 497 -16.62 -9.80 2.11
N GLU A 498 -17.18 -10.87 2.67
CA GLU A 498 -17.69 -12.01 1.92
C GLU A 498 -19.05 -12.43 2.50
N GLY A 499 -20.06 -12.62 1.64
CA GLY A 499 -21.41 -13.00 2.08
C GLY A 499 -22.05 -12.04 3.11
N GLY A 500 -21.68 -10.75 3.08
CA GLY A 500 -22.12 -9.75 4.08
C GLY A 500 -21.46 -9.90 5.46
N LYS A 501 -20.30 -10.58 5.54
CA LYS A 501 -19.51 -10.74 6.77
C LYS A 501 -18.11 -10.18 6.57
N ALA A 502 -17.60 -9.45 7.56
CA ALA A 502 -16.21 -9.02 7.55
C ALA A 502 -15.29 -10.24 7.69
N VAL A 503 -14.38 -10.43 6.74
CA VAL A 503 -13.33 -11.45 6.81
C VAL A 503 -12.13 -10.83 7.49
N VAL A 504 -11.68 -11.44 8.60
CA VAL A 504 -10.57 -10.96 9.42
C VAL A 504 -9.49 -12.04 9.55
N TYR A 505 -8.23 -11.64 9.41
CA TYR A 505 -7.09 -12.46 9.79
C TYR A 505 -6.75 -12.20 11.26
N ILE A 506 -6.76 -13.25 12.08
CA ILE A 506 -6.37 -13.22 13.50
C ILE A 506 -4.89 -13.56 13.59
N HIS A 507 -4.09 -12.64 14.15
CA HIS A 507 -2.63 -12.78 14.21
C HIS A 507 -2.18 -14.03 15.00
N PRO A 508 -1.05 -14.65 14.66
CA PRO A 508 -0.45 -15.71 15.46
C PRO A 508 -0.06 -15.21 16.86
N GLY A 509 -0.18 -16.08 17.87
CA GLY A 509 0.19 -15.79 19.25
C GLY A 509 1.70 -15.68 19.46
N THR A 510 2.08 -14.91 20.47
CA THR A 510 3.43 -14.81 21.01
C THR A 510 3.71 -15.94 22.01
N ALA A 511 4.96 -16.09 22.47
CA ALA A 511 5.26 -17.03 23.55
C ALA A 511 4.69 -16.51 24.88
N PRO A 512 4.12 -17.38 25.76
CA PRO A 512 4.15 -18.85 25.68
C PRO A 512 3.01 -19.48 24.87
N ASP A 513 1.91 -18.77 24.60
CA ASP A 513 0.69 -19.29 23.95
C ASP A 513 0.97 -19.92 22.57
N ASN A 514 1.68 -19.20 21.69
CA ASN A 514 1.97 -19.59 20.32
C ASN A 514 0.74 -20.08 19.51
N SER A 515 -0.48 -19.60 19.82
CA SER A 515 -1.70 -19.97 19.08
C SER A 515 -1.52 -19.67 17.59
N ALA A 516 -1.73 -20.65 16.73
CA ALA A 516 -1.69 -20.44 15.28
C ALA A 516 -2.67 -19.37 14.80
N ALA A 517 -2.32 -18.70 13.70
CA ALA A 517 -3.21 -17.72 13.07
C ALA A 517 -4.51 -18.36 12.57
N ALA A 518 -5.49 -17.51 12.26
CA ALA A 518 -6.77 -17.96 11.73
C ALA A 518 -7.33 -16.94 10.75
N VAL A 519 -8.19 -17.38 9.83
CA VAL A 519 -9.18 -16.49 9.21
C VAL A 519 -10.52 -16.75 9.88
N ALA A 520 -11.19 -15.67 10.26
CA ALA A 520 -12.52 -15.70 10.85
C ALA A 520 -13.47 -14.74 10.12
N THR A 521 -14.77 -14.96 10.28
CA THR A 521 -15.82 -14.07 9.82
C THR A 521 -16.53 -13.40 11.00
N ILE A 522 -16.87 -12.12 10.87
CA ILE A 522 -17.71 -11.38 11.81
C ILE A 522 -18.99 -10.97 11.07
N ALA A 523 -20.16 -11.25 11.64
CA ALA A 523 -21.45 -10.93 11.01
C ALA A 523 -21.65 -9.41 10.88
N ALA A 524 -22.48 -8.97 9.91
CA ALA A 524 -22.84 -7.55 9.75
C ALA A 524 -23.44 -6.90 11.02
N THR A 525 -24.02 -7.72 11.92
CA THR A 525 -24.56 -7.34 13.23
C THR A 525 -23.54 -7.33 14.37
N GLY A 526 -22.28 -7.71 14.10
CA GLY A 526 -21.23 -7.85 15.10
C GLY A 526 -21.29 -9.20 15.82
N GLY A 527 -20.72 -9.24 17.02
CA GLY A 527 -20.59 -10.47 17.83
C GLY A 527 -19.22 -11.13 17.70
N ALA A 528 -19.08 -12.34 18.24
CA ALA A 528 -17.79 -13.04 18.32
C ALA A 528 -17.32 -13.56 16.94
N PRO A 529 -16.02 -13.46 16.60
CA PRO A 529 -15.50 -13.96 15.32
C PRO A 529 -15.65 -15.48 15.20
N GLN A 530 -16.15 -15.94 14.06
CA GLN A 530 -16.31 -17.35 13.74
C GLN A 530 -15.18 -17.82 12.83
N VAL A 531 -14.29 -18.68 13.34
CA VAL A 531 -13.14 -19.20 12.59
C VAL A 531 -13.62 -20.03 11.39
N VAL A 532 -13.06 -19.74 10.20
CA VAL A 532 -13.34 -20.44 8.93
C VAL A 532 -12.11 -21.15 8.36
N LEU A 533 -10.91 -20.69 8.73
CA LEU A 533 -9.63 -21.40 8.52
C LEU A 533 -8.76 -21.25 9.77
N GLN A 534 -8.04 -22.31 10.13
CA GLN A 534 -7.11 -22.35 11.25
C GLN A 534 -5.79 -22.96 10.75
N THR A 535 -4.65 -22.32 10.95
CA THR A 535 -3.35 -22.93 10.61
C THR A 535 -2.86 -23.86 11.73
N PRO A 536 -1.88 -24.76 11.45
CA PRO A 536 -1.30 -25.64 12.46
C PRO A 536 -0.47 -24.84 13.46
N ALA A 537 -0.42 -25.26 14.73
CA ALA A 537 0.34 -24.58 15.79
C ALA A 537 1.81 -24.30 15.41
N ALA A 538 2.45 -25.22 14.68
CA ALA A 538 3.83 -25.08 14.22
C ALA A 538 4.04 -23.93 13.20
N ALA A 539 3.00 -23.51 12.47
CA ALA A 539 3.09 -22.39 11.53
C ALA A 539 3.28 -21.03 12.22
N ALA A 540 2.91 -20.89 13.50
CA ALA A 540 2.88 -19.61 14.21
C ALA A 540 4.23 -18.87 14.26
N ALA A 541 5.36 -19.58 14.17
CA ALA A 541 6.69 -18.96 14.05
C ALA A 541 6.96 -18.45 12.64
N THR A 542 6.63 -19.23 11.61
CA THR A 542 6.83 -18.87 10.20
C THR A 542 5.87 -17.77 9.75
N GLU A 543 4.64 -17.74 10.27
CA GLU A 543 3.70 -16.63 10.10
C GLU A 543 4.27 -15.33 10.69
N ARG A 544 4.86 -15.37 11.90
CA ARG A 544 5.51 -14.21 12.55
C ARG A 544 6.70 -13.63 11.78
N ALA A 545 7.28 -14.35 10.82
CA ALA A 545 8.33 -13.84 9.94
C ALA A 545 7.82 -12.81 8.91
N PHE A 546 6.50 -12.62 8.77
CA PHE A 546 5.89 -11.64 7.87
C PHE A 546 5.67 -10.29 8.56
N PHE A 547 6.76 -9.64 8.99
CA PHE A 547 6.72 -8.40 9.78
C PHE A 547 7.20 -7.14 9.03
N LEU A 548 7.71 -7.27 7.81
CA LEU A 548 8.18 -6.13 7.02
C LEU A 548 7.06 -5.68 6.07
N THR A 549 6.26 -4.72 6.53
CA THR A 549 5.09 -4.14 5.83
C THR A 549 4.16 -5.21 5.22
N PRO A 550 3.59 -6.11 6.04
CA PRO A 550 2.82 -7.26 5.54
C PRO A 550 1.60 -6.85 4.73
N ARG A 551 1.50 -7.40 3.52
CA ARG A 551 0.34 -7.33 2.63
C ARG A 551 -0.44 -8.63 2.74
N MET A 552 -1.76 -8.53 2.78
CA MET A 552 -2.68 -9.66 2.96
C MET A 552 -3.75 -9.61 1.88
N ALA A 553 -4.16 -10.77 1.38
CA ALA A 553 -5.29 -10.90 0.48
C ALA A 553 -6.16 -12.11 0.86
N TRP A 554 -7.46 -12.00 0.61
CA TRP A 554 -8.44 -13.06 0.75
C TRP A 554 -9.18 -13.25 -0.58
N SER A 555 -9.29 -14.49 -1.06
CA SER A 555 -9.94 -14.80 -2.33
C SER A 555 -10.28 -16.29 -2.41
N ASP A 556 -11.50 -16.62 -2.83
CA ASP A 556 -12.06 -17.99 -3.00
C ASP A 556 -11.74 -18.96 -1.84
N GLY A 557 -12.01 -18.56 -0.59
CA GLY A 557 -11.79 -19.44 0.57
C GLY A 557 -10.31 -19.65 0.95
N ARG A 558 -9.40 -18.82 0.43
CA ARG A 558 -7.96 -18.90 0.68
C ARG A 558 -7.34 -17.54 1.04
N PHE A 559 -6.36 -17.61 1.94
CA PHE A 559 -5.59 -16.48 2.43
C PHE A 559 -4.18 -16.45 1.84
N PHE A 560 -3.65 -15.23 1.64
CA PHE A 560 -2.29 -14.98 1.17
C PHE A 560 -1.65 -13.89 2.03
N LEU A 561 -0.41 -14.11 2.45
CA LEU A 561 0.40 -13.22 3.28
C LEU A 561 1.76 -13.00 2.63
N LEU A 562 2.13 -11.74 2.44
CA LEU A 562 3.32 -11.33 1.68
C LEU A 562 4.11 -10.28 2.47
N ASN A 563 5.42 -10.44 2.59
CA ASN A 563 6.29 -9.40 3.14
C ASN A 563 6.41 -8.28 2.09
N GLY A 564 6.06 -7.05 2.44
CA GLY A 564 6.18 -5.89 1.55
C GLY A 564 7.62 -5.47 1.28
N ARG A 565 8.58 -5.94 2.09
CA ARG A 565 10.03 -5.81 1.88
C ARG A 565 10.75 -7.08 2.34
N VAL A 566 11.78 -7.50 1.62
CA VAL A 566 12.64 -8.65 2.01
C VAL A 566 14.12 -8.32 1.84
N LEU A 567 14.98 -8.99 2.61
CA LEU A 567 16.44 -8.86 2.59
C LEU A 567 17.10 -9.90 1.68
N SER A 568 18.38 -9.68 1.35
CA SER A 568 19.17 -10.66 0.58
C SER A 568 19.39 -11.94 1.40
N PRO A 569 19.26 -13.14 0.79
CA PRO A 569 19.43 -14.39 1.52
C PRO A 569 20.90 -14.66 1.83
N THR A 570 21.16 -15.17 3.04
CA THR A 570 22.46 -15.63 3.52
C THR A 570 22.43 -17.13 3.79
N PRO A 571 23.59 -17.80 3.97
CA PRO A 571 23.61 -19.23 4.32
C PRO A 571 22.91 -19.59 5.65
N GLN A 572 22.65 -18.60 6.51
CA GLN A 572 21.99 -18.77 7.82
C GLN A 572 20.54 -18.26 7.85
N ARG A 573 20.10 -17.49 6.86
CA ARG A 573 18.75 -16.89 6.83
C ARG A 573 18.31 -16.57 5.41
N LYS A 574 17.11 -17.04 5.05
CA LYS A 574 16.28 -16.44 4.00
C LYS A 574 15.10 -15.73 4.65
N ASP A 575 14.62 -14.65 4.04
CA ASP A 575 13.33 -14.05 4.42
C ASP A 575 12.18 -14.78 3.71
N ARG A 576 11.05 -14.96 4.39
CA ARG A 576 9.84 -15.53 3.76
C ARG A 576 9.21 -14.47 2.85
N THR A 577 8.91 -14.83 1.60
CA THR A 577 8.38 -13.91 0.58
C THR A 577 6.86 -13.94 0.50
N LEU A 578 6.26 -15.13 0.47
CA LEU A 578 4.83 -15.37 0.30
C LEU A 578 4.41 -16.63 1.07
N LEU A 579 3.27 -16.59 1.76
CA LEU A 579 2.65 -17.69 2.50
C LEU A 579 1.17 -17.79 2.12
N SER A 580 0.63 -19.00 2.08
CA SER A 580 -0.81 -19.23 1.88
C SER A 580 -1.32 -20.46 2.62
N PHE A 581 -2.59 -20.41 3.01
CA PHE A 581 -3.38 -21.52 3.48
C PHE A 581 -4.86 -21.29 3.13
N GLY A 582 -5.61 -22.36 2.90
CA GLY A 582 -6.99 -22.29 2.46
C GLY A 582 -7.47 -23.60 1.85
N LYS A 583 -8.62 -23.52 1.17
CA LYS A 583 -9.10 -24.58 0.28
C LYS A 583 -8.57 -24.38 -1.15
#